data_AF-A0A3B8VSX7-F1
#
_entry.id   AF-A0A3B8VSX7-F1
#
_cell.length_a   1.000
_cell.length_b   1.000
_cell.length_c   1.000
_cell.angle_alpha   90.00
_cell.angle_beta   90.00
_cell.angle_gamma   90.00
#
_symmetry.space_group_name_H-M   'P 1'
#
loop_
_entity.id
_entity.type
_entity.pdbx_description
1 polymer ?
#
loop_
_entity_poly.entity_id
_entity_poly.type
_entity_poly.pdbx_seq_one_letter_code
_entity_poly.pdbx_strand_id
1 'polypeptide(L)'
;DGVVNGPIGAEEVMHAVKEHPHYNAPIVQVEGKLRGRGVGMGFCRNNAGPSCVVANVLSNGRVSLVEGSVDIGGSRTAVAQMFAEVLGLAIEDVIPQVADTDTIGFTSNTGGSGVAFKTGWAAHEAAQDVKRQLIERASLIWDTTVDQIEYVDGAVQHKSDNELRMTFQEISGQLASTGGPVVGRANLNPSGAVGSYTANIIDIELDPDTGKIDVLRVTAIQDVGTAIHPDYVEGQMQGGAAQGIGWALN
;
A
#
# COMPACT_ATOMS: atom_id res chain seq x y z
N ASP A 1 9.71 29.52 4.96
CA ASP A 1 8.71 29.30 3.88
C ASP A 1 8.95 27.99 3.11
N GLY A 2 9.57 26.98 3.73
CA GLY A 2 9.78 25.67 3.11
C GLY A 2 8.53 24.79 3.12
N VAL A 3 8.49 23.81 2.21
CA VAL A 3 7.47 22.75 2.19
C VAL A 3 7.49 22.03 3.54
N VAL A 4 6.40 22.13 4.29
CA VAL A 4 6.21 21.38 5.53
C VAL A 4 5.90 19.94 5.13
N ASN A 5 6.88 19.05 5.23
CA ASN A 5 6.63 17.61 5.10
C ASN A 5 5.89 17.14 6.36
N GLY A 6 5.00 16.16 6.19
CA GLY A 6 4.43 15.42 7.32
C GLY A 6 5.51 14.72 8.15
N PRO A 7 5.15 14.16 9.32
CA PRO A 7 6.10 13.42 10.15
C PRO A 7 6.74 12.30 9.35
N ILE A 8 8.06 12.16 9.46
CA ILE A 8 8.84 11.06 8.89
C ILE A 8 9.57 10.36 10.03
N GLY A 9 9.74 9.05 9.93
CA GLY A 9 10.38 8.19 10.93
C GLY A 9 11.91 8.31 10.95
N ALA A 10 12.46 9.51 10.79
CA ALA A 10 13.89 9.71 10.66
C ALA A 10 14.63 9.37 11.97
N GLU A 11 14.08 9.77 13.12
CA GLU A 11 14.65 9.47 14.43
C GLU A 11 14.59 7.97 14.73
N GLU A 12 13.46 7.34 14.43
CA GLU A 12 13.24 5.91 14.57
C GLU A 12 14.21 5.10 13.72
N VAL A 13 14.40 5.49 12.45
CA VAL A 13 15.39 4.87 11.56
C VAL A 13 16.80 5.05 12.10
N MET A 14 17.15 6.24 12.62
CA MET A 14 18.48 6.48 13.21
C MET A 14 18.72 5.65 14.48
N HIS A 15 17.70 5.48 15.33
CA HIS A 15 17.79 4.61 16.50
C HIS A 15 17.93 3.15 16.08
N ALA A 16 17.10 2.67 15.15
CA ALA A 16 17.18 1.32 14.60
C ALA A 16 18.58 1.04 14.01
N VAL A 17 19.18 1.99 13.29
CA VAL A 17 20.56 1.87 12.79
C VAL A 17 21.55 1.67 13.95
N LYS A 18 21.52 2.56 14.96
CA LYS A 18 22.47 2.52 16.08
C LYS A 18 22.34 1.26 16.93
N GLU A 19 21.13 0.73 17.06
CA GLU A 19 20.84 -0.47 17.85
C GLU A 19 21.09 -1.76 17.06
N HIS A 20 21.08 -1.71 15.72
CA HIS A 20 21.19 -2.90 14.90
C HIS A 20 22.56 -3.60 15.08
N PRO A 21 22.60 -4.94 15.24
CA PRO A 21 23.85 -5.68 15.42
C PRO A 21 24.87 -5.47 14.30
N HIS A 22 24.41 -5.21 13.06
CA HIS A 22 25.29 -4.89 11.95
C HIS A 22 26.10 -3.62 12.26
N TYR A 23 25.49 -2.53 12.73
CA TYR A 23 26.20 -1.27 12.98
C TYR A 23 27.30 -1.42 14.04
N ASN A 24 27.04 -2.22 15.08
CA ASN A 24 27.95 -2.44 16.20
C ASN A 24 28.94 -3.59 16.00
N ALA A 25 28.80 -4.39 14.93
CA ALA A 25 29.67 -5.54 14.70
C ALA A 25 31.12 -5.10 14.43
N PRO A 26 32.13 -5.77 15.00
CA PRO A 26 33.52 -5.44 14.70
C PRO A 26 33.84 -5.70 13.21
N ILE A 27 34.63 -4.82 12.60
CA ILE A 27 35.13 -5.03 11.23
C ILE A 27 36.36 -5.93 11.30
N VAL A 28 36.18 -7.19 10.89
CA VAL A 28 37.25 -8.20 10.87
C VAL A 28 38.28 -7.81 9.82
N GLN A 29 39.52 -7.55 10.25
CA GLN A 29 40.63 -7.23 9.35
C GLN A 29 41.17 -8.48 8.66
N VAL A 30 41.58 -8.34 7.40
CA VAL A 30 42.18 -9.41 6.59
C VAL A 30 43.46 -8.86 5.98
N GLU A 31 44.55 -9.63 6.10
CA GLU A 31 45.85 -9.23 5.55
C GLU A 31 45.76 -9.02 4.02
N GLY A 32 46.32 -7.91 3.54
CA GLY A 32 46.29 -7.55 2.11
C GLY A 32 44.95 -6.98 1.60
N LYS A 33 43.93 -6.82 2.46
CA LYS A 33 42.63 -6.23 2.09
C LYS A 33 42.28 -5.05 3.00
N LEU A 34 41.51 -4.09 2.47
CA LEU A 34 40.97 -2.97 3.25
C LEU A 34 39.47 -3.20 3.46
N ARG A 35 38.99 -3.18 4.71
CA ARG A 35 37.56 -3.32 5.01
C ARG A 35 37.00 -2.09 5.69
N GLY A 36 35.80 -1.71 5.32
CA GLY A 36 35.12 -0.53 5.84
C GLY A 36 33.62 -0.74 5.96
N ARG A 37 33.01 0.01 6.88
CA ARG A 37 31.56 0.14 7.02
C ARG A 37 31.13 1.55 6.67
N GLY A 38 30.18 1.67 5.76
CA GLY A 38 29.49 2.92 5.45
C GLY A 38 28.06 2.91 5.99
N VAL A 39 27.56 4.10 6.36
CA VAL A 39 26.14 4.32 6.62
C VAL A 39 25.67 5.47 5.73
N GLY A 40 24.67 5.19 4.90
CA GLY A 40 23.98 6.19 4.08
C GLY A 40 22.55 6.36 4.56
N MET A 41 22.06 7.59 4.64
CA MET A 41 20.68 7.91 5.01
C MET A 41 20.05 8.81 3.94
N GLY A 42 18.76 8.67 3.71
CA GLY A 42 18.07 9.37 2.64
C GLY A 42 16.60 9.59 2.91
N PHE A 43 16.10 10.76 2.51
CA PHE A 43 14.69 11.07 2.45
C PHE A 43 14.21 11.01 1.00
N CYS A 44 13.05 10.39 0.76
CA CYS A 44 12.39 10.39 -0.53
C CYS A 44 10.96 10.90 -0.37
N ARG A 45 10.55 11.89 -1.18
CA ARG A 45 9.14 12.31 -1.23
C ARG A 45 8.35 11.26 -2.01
N ASN A 46 7.14 10.95 -1.53
CA ASN A 46 6.17 10.23 -2.32
C ASN A 46 5.29 11.21 -3.08
N ASN A 47 5.06 10.93 -4.36
CA ASN A 47 4.19 11.74 -5.19
C ASN A 47 2.72 11.43 -4.93
N ALA A 48 1.87 12.40 -5.26
CA ALA A 48 0.44 12.21 -5.40
C ALA A 48 0.01 12.48 -6.86
N GLY A 49 -1.28 12.44 -7.12
CA GLY A 49 -1.84 12.80 -8.41
C GLY A 49 -3.22 12.18 -8.61
N PRO A 50 -3.91 12.56 -9.70
CA PRO A 50 -5.20 11.97 -10.04
C PRO A 50 -5.14 10.44 -10.09
N SER A 51 -6.16 9.77 -9.55
CA SER A 51 -6.34 8.32 -9.57
C SER A 51 -7.82 7.97 -9.66
N CYS A 52 -8.11 6.90 -10.39
CA CYS A 52 -9.45 6.33 -10.55
C CYS A 52 -9.47 4.86 -10.14
N VAL A 53 -10.50 4.48 -9.38
CA VAL A 53 -10.81 3.09 -9.02
C VAL A 53 -12.32 2.88 -9.14
N VAL A 54 -12.72 1.75 -9.72
CA VAL A 54 -14.13 1.31 -9.85
C VAL A 54 -14.25 -0.12 -9.35
N ALA A 55 -15.23 -0.39 -8.49
CA ALA A 55 -15.45 -1.70 -7.88
C ALA A 55 -16.88 -2.18 -8.15
N ASN A 56 -17.05 -3.33 -8.79
CA ASN A 56 -18.37 -3.94 -9.04
C ASN A 56 -18.60 -5.08 -8.05
N VAL A 57 -19.66 -4.98 -7.25
CA VAL A 57 -20.06 -6.06 -6.34
C VAL A 57 -20.80 -7.14 -7.14
N LEU A 58 -20.33 -8.37 -7.03
CA LEU A 58 -20.91 -9.54 -7.70
C LEU A 58 -21.91 -10.23 -6.77
N SER A 59 -22.92 -10.87 -7.35
CA SER A 59 -24.01 -11.52 -6.60
C SER A 59 -23.56 -12.70 -5.72
N ASN A 60 -22.34 -13.21 -5.92
CA ASN A 60 -21.74 -14.27 -5.11
C ASN A 60 -20.89 -13.74 -3.94
N GLY A 61 -20.88 -12.43 -3.67
CA GLY A 61 -20.11 -11.82 -2.58
C GLY A 61 -18.67 -11.46 -2.94
N ARG A 62 -18.23 -11.70 -4.19
CA ARG A 62 -16.92 -11.25 -4.68
C ARG A 62 -16.99 -9.85 -5.25
N VAL A 63 -15.86 -9.18 -5.40
CA VAL A 63 -15.77 -7.83 -5.95
C VAL A 63 -14.76 -7.79 -7.10
N SER A 64 -15.22 -7.31 -8.27
CA SER A 64 -14.30 -6.95 -9.36
C SER A 64 -13.77 -5.55 -9.11
N LEU A 65 -12.47 -5.42 -8.82
CA LEU A 65 -11.81 -4.15 -8.53
C LEU A 65 -10.97 -3.73 -9.73
N VAL A 66 -11.26 -2.58 -10.31
CA VAL A 66 -10.57 -2.06 -11.49
C VAL A 66 -9.84 -0.77 -11.11
N GLU A 67 -8.53 -0.74 -11.30
CA GLU A 67 -7.69 0.42 -11.02
C GLU A 67 -7.02 0.98 -12.30
N GLY A 68 -6.75 2.27 -12.31
CA GLY A 68 -6.09 2.92 -13.45
C GLY A 68 -4.56 3.00 -13.35
N SER A 69 -3.96 2.72 -12.19
CA SER A 69 -2.49 2.71 -12.06
C SER A 69 -1.92 1.46 -12.69
N VAL A 70 -0.94 1.61 -13.59
CA VAL A 70 -0.24 0.48 -14.19
C VAL A 70 0.62 -0.20 -13.14
N ASP A 71 0.45 -1.49 -12.96
CA ASP A 71 1.23 -2.28 -12.01
C ASP A 71 2.60 -2.66 -12.60
N ILE A 72 3.66 -2.11 -12.01
CA ILE A 72 5.06 -2.39 -12.37
C ILE A 72 5.86 -3.02 -11.21
N GLY A 73 5.21 -3.31 -10.09
CA GLY A 73 5.92 -3.64 -8.85
C GLY A 73 5.08 -4.25 -7.73
N GLY A 74 3.87 -4.73 -8.03
CA GLY A 74 2.97 -5.38 -7.08
C GLY A 74 1.86 -4.48 -6.53
N SER A 75 1.51 -3.38 -7.20
CA SER A 75 0.50 -2.43 -6.71
C SER A 75 -0.90 -3.02 -6.62
N ARG A 76 -1.28 -3.89 -7.58
CA ARG A 76 -2.63 -4.49 -7.65
C ARG A 76 -3.02 -5.18 -6.34
N THR A 77 -2.12 -5.99 -5.80
CA THR A 77 -2.36 -6.73 -4.55
C THR A 77 -2.51 -5.78 -3.38
N ALA A 78 -1.60 -4.81 -3.23
CA ALA A 78 -1.65 -3.85 -2.14
C ALA A 78 -2.93 -2.97 -2.17
N VAL A 79 -3.35 -2.53 -3.36
CA VAL A 79 -4.59 -1.77 -3.55
C VAL A 79 -5.81 -2.62 -3.23
N ALA A 80 -5.83 -3.89 -3.64
CA ALA A 80 -6.88 -4.82 -3.27
C ALA A 80 -6.95 -5.09 -1.76
N GLN A 81 -5.81 -5.18 -1.06
CA GLN A 81 -5.77 -5.33 0.40
C GLN A 81 -6.40 -4.12 1.10
N MET A 82 -6.05 -2.90 0.68
CA MET A 82 -6.65 -1.67 1.21
C MET A 82 -8.16 -1.60 0.96
N PHE A 83 -8.63 -2.04 -0.21
CA PHE A 83 -10.06 -2.14 -0.52
C PHE A 83 -10.77 -3.18 0.35
N ALA A 84 -10.19 -4.38 0.44
CA ALA A 84 -10.75 -5.52 1.18
C ALA A 84 -10.89 -5.21 2.67
N GLU A 85 -9.89 -4.55 3.27
CA GLU A 85 -9.88 -4.18 4.69
C GLU A 85 -11.08 -3.28 5.05
N VAL A 86 -11.40 -2.28 4.22
CA VAL A 86 -12.55 -1.39 4.45
C VAL A 86 -13.88 -2.15 4.48
N LEU A 87 -14.01 -3.16 3.63
CA LEU A 87 -15.19 -4.01 3.54
C LEU A 87 -15.13 -5.23 4.46
N GLY A 88 -14.04 -5.49 5.18
CA GLY A 88 -13.88 -6.70 5.98
C GLY A 88 -13.94 -7.98 5.14
N LEU A 89 -13.42 -7.96 3.92
CA LEU A 89 -13.39 -9.11 3.00
C LEU A 89 -12.04 -9.82 3.04
N ALA A 90 -12.05 -11.10 2.67
CA ALA A 90 -10.83 -11.80 2.32
C ALA A 90 -10.28 -11.23 1.00
N ILE A 91 -8.95 -11.21 0.86
CA ILE A 91 -8.31 -10.66 -0.34
C ILE A 91 -8.65 -11.50 -1.60
N GLU A 92 -8.90 -12.79 -1.43
CA GLU A 92 -9.28 -13.74 -2.48
C GLU A 92 -10.66 -13.43 -3.09
N ASP A 93 -11.50 -12.73 -2.34
CA ASP A 93 -12.81 -12.28 -2.77
C ASP A 93 -12.74 -10.96 -3.56
N VAL A 94 -11.60 -10.30 -3.58
CA VAL A 94 -11.34 -9.11 -4.40
C VAL A 94 -10.51 -9.50 -5.63
N ILE A 95 -11.01 -9.17 -6.81
CA ILE A 95 -10.41 -9.52 -8.11
C ILE A 95 -9.84 -8.24 -8.72
N PRO A 96 -8.56 -7.88 -8.45
CA PRO A 96 -7.96 -6.67 -8.99
C PRO A 96 -7.57 -6.80 -10.46
N GLN A 97 -7.84 -5.76 -11.24
CA GLN A 97 -7.47 -5.62 -12.64
C GLN A 97 -6.99 -4.18 -12.92
N VAL A 98 -6.00 -4.05 -13.80
CA VAL A 98 -5.60 -2.76 -14.35
C VAL A 98 -6.38 -2.53 -15.62
N ALA A 99 -7.09 -1.41 -15.72
CA ALA A 99 -7.92 -1.10 -16.87
C ALA A 99 -7.14 -0.47 -18.03
N ASP A 100 -7.73 -0.59 -19.22
CA ASP A 100 -7.36 0.20 -20.40
C ASP A 100 -7.85 1.64 -20.25
N THR A 101 -7.14 2.59 -20.87
CA THR A 101 -7.47 4.03 -20.83
C THR A 101 -8.85 4.36 -21.40
N ASP A 102 -9.42 3.48 -22.22
CA ASP A 102 -10.77 3.65 -22.80
C ASP A 102 -11.89 3.25 -21.81
N THR A 103 -11.54 2.60 -20.69
CA THR A 103 -12.50 1.93 -19.79
C THR A 103 -12.50 2.47 -18.36
N ILE A 104 -11.55 3.34 -18.01
CA ILE A 104 -11.40 3.92 -16.67
C ILE A 104 -11.11 5.41 -16.71
N GLY A 105 -11.44 6.11 -15.61
CA GLY A 105 -11.10 7.52 -15.44
C GLY A 105 -9.59 7.76 -15.42
N PHE A 106 -9.19 8.99 -15.76
CA PHE A 106 -7.78 9.37 -15.82
C PHE A 106 -7.05 9.05 -14.52
N THR A 107 -5.94 8.31 -14.64
CA THR A 107 -5.01 8.04 -13.56
C THR A 107 -3.62 8.49 -14.00
N SER A 108 -2.98 9.29 -13.14
CA SER A 108 -1.63 9.78 -13.37
C SER A 108 -0.61 8.63 -13.39
N ASN A 109 0.56 8.85 -13.99
CA ASN A 109 1.57 7.83 -14.20
C ASN A 109 1.96 7.05 -12.94
N THR A 110 2.30 5.78 -13.10
CA THR A 110 2.97 4.99 -12.05
C THR A 110 4.40 5.46 -11.92
N GLY A 111 4.70 6.16 -10.82
CA GLY A 111 6.03 6.70 -10.56
C GLY A 111 6.10 7.55 -9.30
N GLY A 112 7.31 7.95 -8.93
CA GLY A 112 7.58 8.77 -7.75
C GLY A 112 7.06 8.17 -6.45
N SER A 113 7.03 6.84 -6.36
CA SER A 113 6.56 6.09 -5.18
C SER A 113 5.13 6.47 -4.74
N GLY A 114 4.28 6.92 -5.67
CA GLY A 114 2.98 7.51 -5.34
C GLY A 114 1.77 6.58 -5.43
N VAL A 115 1.89 5.40 -6.06
CA VAL A 115 0.73 4.53 -6.37
C VAL A 115 0.03 4.00 -5.12
N ALA A 116 0.79 3.45 -4.17
CA ALA A 116 0.23 2.92 -2.92
C ALA A 116 -0.60 4.00 -2.19
N PHE A 117 -0.14 5.25 -2.22
CA PHE A 117 -0.90 6.37 -1.67
C PHE A 117 -2.12 6.75 -2.52
N LYS A 118 -1.93 7.20 -3.76
CA LYS A 118 -3.02 7.79 -4.54
C LYS A 118 -4.10 6.78 -4.95
N THR A 119 -3.69 5.58 -5.33
CA THR A 119 -4.60 4.53 -5.80
C THR A 119 -5.14 3.71 -4.64
N GLY A 120 -4.34 3.53 -3.58
CA GLY A 120 -4.84 3.00 -2.30
C GLY A 120 -5.94 3.88 -1.72
N TRP A 121 -5.76 5.21 -1.72
CA TRP A 121 -6.80 6.15 -1.26
C TRP A 121 -8.06 6.10 -2.14
N ALA A 122 -7.89 6.03 -3.46
CA ALA A 122 -9.04 5.85 -4.37
C ALA A 122 -9.77 4.52 -4.10
N ALA A 123 -9.05 3.43 -3.85
CA ALA A 123 -9.66 2.16 -3.47
C ALA A 123 -10.38 2.22 -2.13
N HIS A 124 -9.80 2.89 -1.13
CA HIS A 124 -10.48 3.16 0.13
C HIS A 124 -11.82 3.88 -0.08
N GLU A 125 -11.82 4.99 -0.82
CA GLU A 125 -13.05 5.76 -1.09
C GLU A 125 -14.07 4.97 -1.91
N ALA A 126 -13.62 4.17 -2.88
CA ALA A 126 -14.50 3.29 -3.65
C ALA A 126 -15.14 2.22 -2.75
N ALA A 127 -14.40 1.66 -1.78
CA ALA A 127 -14.95 0.73 -0.80
C ALA A 127 -15.96 1.41 0.14
N GLN A 128 -15.68 2.64 0.60
CA GLN A 128 -16.64 3.42 1.38
C GLN A 128 -17.93 3.70 0.60
N ASP A 129 -17.81 3.93 -0.71
CA ASP A 129 -18.95 4.09 -1.60
C ASP A 129 -19.81 2.83 -1.72
N VAL A 130 -19.18 1.65 -1.77
CA VAL A 130 -19.88 0.36 -1.65
C VAL A 130 -20.61 0.27 -0.31
N LYS A 131 -19.96 0.58 0.82
CA LYS A 131 -20.58 0.52 2.16
C LYS A 131 -21.84 1.38 2.24
N ARG A 132 -21.78 2.62 1.74
CA ARG A 132 -22.93 3.54 1.71
C ARG A 132 -24.12 2.92 0.95
N GLN A 133 -23.87 2.40 -0.25
CA GLN A 133 -24.91 1.76 -1.06
C GLN A 133 -25.48 0.50 -0.39
N LEU A 134 -24.65 -0.32 0.26
CA LEU A 134 -25.12 -1.51 0.98
C LEU A 134 -25.98 -1.14 2.19
N ILE A 135 -25.65 -0.08 2.92
CA ILE A 135 -26.47 0.44 4.02
C ILE A 135 -27.83 0.91 3.49
N GLU A 136 -27.86 1.62 2.36
CA GLU A 136 -29.11 2.00 1.70
C GLU A 136 -29.91 0.76 1.27
N ARG A 137 -29.27 -0.29 0.73
CA ARG A 137 -29.97 -1.53 0.36
C ARG A 137 -30.56 -2.23 1.58
N ALA A 138 -29.82 -2.30 2.68
CA ALA A 138 -30.29 -2.90 3.92
C ALA A 138 -31.49 -2.15 4.49
N SER A 139 -31.53 -0.81 4.38
CA SER A 139 -32.69 0.00 4.81
C SER A 139 -33.98 -0.35 4.07
N LEU A 140 -33.87 -0.70 2.78
CA LEU A 140 -35.01 -1.13 1.97
C LEU A 140 -35.46 -2.55 2.33
N ILE A 141 -34.52 -3.45 2.63
CA ILE A 141 -34.82 -4.84 2.99
C ILE A 141 -35.51 -4.91 4.36
N TRP A 142 -35.04 -4.13 5.33
CA TRP A 142 -35.52 -4.15 6.71
C TRP A 142 -36.61 -3.12 7.01
N ASP A 143 -37.04 -2.34 6.00
CA ASP A 143 -38.04 -1.27 6.15
C ASP A 143 -37.72 -0.31 7.32
N THR A 144 -36.46 0.13 7.37
CA THR A 144 -35.91 0.99 8.43
C THR A 144 -35.14 2.18 7.83
N THR A 145 -34.54 3.03 8.65
CA THR A 145 -33.76 4.18 8.19
C THR A 145 -32.26 3.89 8.18
N VAL A 146 -31.52 4.53 7.27
CA VAL A 146 -30.07 4.33 7.10
C VAL A 146 -29.26 4.64 8.37
N ASP A 147 -29.74 5.56 9.21
CA ASP A 147 -29.09 5.93 10.48
C ASP A 147 -29.20 4.85 11.55
N GLN A 148 -30.12 3.88 11.41
CA GLN A 148 -30.24 2.71 12.28
C GLN A 148 -29.37 1.54 11.84
N ILE A 149 -28.67 1.67 10.71
CA ILE A 149 -27.85 0.61 10.13
C ILE A 149 -26.38 1.02 10.20
N GLU A 150 -25.52 0.04 10.42
CA GLU A 150 -24.08 0.20 10.34
C GLU A 150 -23.45 -0.96 9.55
N TYR A 151 -22.21 -0.76 9.10
CA TYR A 151 -21.42 -1.79 8.44
C TYR A 151 -20.21 -2.12 9.30
N VAL A 152 -20.19 -3.34 9.85
CA VAL A 152 -19.19 -3.81 10.81
C VAL A 152 -18.79 -5.23 10.45
N ASP A 153 -17.47 -5.46 10.35
CA ASP A 153 -16.85 -6.77 10.12
C ASP A 153 -17.50 -7.58 8.99
N GLY A 154 -17.46 -7.02 7.77
CA GLY A 154 -17.95 -7.73 6.59
C GLY A 154 -19.47 -7.88 6.50
N ALA A 155 -20.24 -7.09 7.23
CA ALA A 155 -21.70 -7.20 7.23
C ALA A 155 -22.38 -5.86 7.49
N VAL A 156 -23.60 -5.74 6.96
CA VAL A 156 -24.56 -4.73 7.43
C VAL A 156 -25.31 -5.28 8.64
N GLN A 157 -25.58 -4.45 9.64
CA GLN A 157 -26.37 -4.80 10.81
C GLN A 157 -27.20 -3.62 11.31
N HIS A 158 -28.34 -3.92 11.91
CA HIS A 158 -29.12 -2.93 12.64
C HIS A 158 -28.44 -2.63 13.99
N LYS A 159 -28.38 -1.36 14.39
CA LYS A 159 -27.65 -0.91 15.59
C LYS A 159 -28.23 -1.40 16.91
N SER A 160 -29.52 -1.75 16.90
CA SER A 160 -30.25 -2.18 18.11
C SER A 160 -30.87 -3.57 18.02
N ASP A 161 -30.97 -4.14 16.82
CA ASP A 161 -31.61 -5.43 16.60
C ASP A 161 -30.58 -6.40 16.01
N ASN A 162 -30.06 -7.28 16.87
CA ASN A 162 -29.01 -8.23 16.49
C ASN A 162 -29.51 -9.34 15.56
N GLU A 163 -30.84 -9.54 15.43
CA GLU A 163 -31.39 -10.50 14.46
C GLU A 163 -31.32 -9.95 13.03
N LEU A 164 -31.25 -8.62 12.87
CA LEU A 164 -31.12 -7.94 11.59
C LEU A 164 -29.65 -7.74 11.23
N ARG A 165 -29.03 -8.81 10.72
CA ARG A 165 -27.66 -8.80 10.21
C ARG A 165 -27.58 -9.57 8.89
N MET A 166 -26.87 -9.02 7.91
CA MET A 166 -26.54 -9.71 6.67
C MET A 166 -25.06 -9.49 6.36
N THR A 167 -24.34 -10.59 6.19
CA THR A 167 -22.97 -10.59 5.65
C THR A 167 -22.93 -9.95 4.27
N PHE A 168 -21.75 -9.53 3.86
CA PHE A 168 -21.50 -8.96 2.54
C PHE A 168 -22.00 -9.91 1.43
N GLN A 169 -21.78 -11.22 1.59
CA GLN A 169 -22.27 -12.22 0.66
C GLN A 169 -23.79 -12.29 0.60
N GLU A 170 -24.47 -12.31 1.76
CA GLU A 170 -25.94 -12.39 1.83
C GLU A 170 -26.63 -11.18 1.22
N ILE A 171 -26.13 -9.96 1.50
CA ILE A 171 -26.69 -8.75 0.89
C ILE A 171 -26.34 -8.64 -0.60
N SER A 172 -25.15 -9.10 -1.01
CA SER A 172 -24.75 -9.13 -2.43
C SER A 172 -25.68 -10.00 -3.29
N GLY A 173 -26.19 -11.10 -2.73
CA GLY A 173 -27.18 -11.95 -3.39
C GLY A 173 -28.55 -11.29 -3.61
N GLN A 174 -28.85 -10.20 -2.91
CA GLN A 174 -30.16 -9.53 -2.92
C GLN A 174 -30.18 -8.21 -3.71
N LEU A 175 -29.04 -7.78 -4.27
CA LEU A 175 -28.91 -6.47 -4.91
C LEU A 175 -29.90 -6.24 -6.06
N ALA A 176 -30.18 -7.27 -6.86
CA ALA A 176 -31.11 -7.19 -7.99
C ALA A 176 -32.53 -6.79 -7.56
N SER A 177 -32.99 -7.28 -6.40
CA SER A 177 -34.28 -6.95 -5.82
C SER A 177 -34.33 -5.61 -5.08
N THR A 178 -33.17 -4.99 -4.81
CA THR A 178 -33.06 -3.77 -3.98
C THR A 178 -32.57 -2.54 -4.75
N GLY A 179 -32.62 -2.55 -6.07
CA GLY A 179 -32.23 -1.40 -6.91
C GLY A 179 -31.10 -1.67 -7.90
N GLY A 180 -30.70 -2.93 -8.09
CA GLY A 180 -29.76 -3.34 -9.11
C GLY A 180 -28.29 -3.34 -8.64
N PRO A 181 -27.33 -3.32 -9.59
CA PRO A 181 -25.91 -3.45 -9.27
C PRO A 181 -25.41 -2.38 -8.30
N VAL A 182 -24.51 -2.79 -7.40
CA VAL A 182 -23.74 -1.88 -6.53
C VAL A 182 -22.37 -1.69 -7.14
N VAL A 183 -22.01 -0.43 -7.37
CA VAL A 183 -20.72 -0.07 -7.97
C VAL A 183 -20.10 1.05 -7.17
N GLY A 184 -19.01 0.74 -6.47
CA GLY A 184 -18.19 1.73 -5.77
C GLY A 184 -17.29 2.47 -6.75
N ARG A 185 -17.17 3.79 -6.60
CA ARG A 185 -16.35 4.60 -7.50
C ARG A 185 -15.57 5.67 -6.75
N ALA A 186 -14.33 5.87 -7.16
CA ALA A 186 -13.52 7.01 -6.72
C ALA A 186 -12.77 7.60 -7.92
N ASN A 187 -12.89 8.92 -8.08
CA ASN A 187 -12.17 9.72 -9.07
C ASN A 187 -11.63 10.94 -8.35
N LEU A 188 -10.38 10.89 -7.91
CA LEU A 188 -9.87 11.87 -6.96
C LEU A 188 -8.40 12.20 -7.20
N ASN A 189 -7.98 13.34 -6.66
CA ASN A 189 -6.59 13.75 -6.60
C ASN A 189 -6.25 13.97 -5.13
N PRO A 190 -5.79 12.92 -4.41
CA PRO A 190 -5.61 12.99 -2.98
C PRO A 190 -4.40 13.85 -2.62
N SER A 191 -4.50 14.61 -1.54
CA SER A 191 -3.42 15.42 -0.98
C SER A 191 -2.91 14.82 0.33
N GLY A 192 -1.74 15.27 0.79
CA GLY A 192 -1.17 14.79 2.06
C GLY A 192 -0.26 13.57 1.93
N ALA A 193 0.27 13.29 0.73
CA ALA A 193 1.33 12.30 0.58
C ALA A 193 2.53 12.68 1.46
N VAL A 194 3.00 11.72 2.26
CA VAL A 194 4.18 11.86 3.12
C VAL A 194 5.33 11.07 2.50
N GLY A 195 6.56 11.57 2.68
CA GLY A 195 7.76 10.88 2.21
C GLY A 195 8.15 9.70 3.10
N SER A 196 9.14 8.95 2.63
CA SER A 196 9.80 7.87 3.37
C SER A 196 11.20 8.29 3.79
N TYR A 197 11.73 7.62 4.81
CA TYR A 197 13.11 7.80 5.26
C TYR A 197 13.81 6.45 5.33
N THR A 198 15.04 6.37 4.83
CA THR A 198 15.79 5.12 4.77
C THR A 198 17.22 5.29 5.24
N ALA A 199 17.81 4.20 5.74
CA ALA A 199 19.22 4.05 5.99
C ALA A 199 19.73 2.72 5.46
N ASN A 200 20.96 2.71 4.97
CA ASN A 200 21.69 1.49 4.60
C ASN A 200 23.01 1.43 5.36
N ILE A 201 23.26 0.31 6.03
CA ILE A 201 24.56 -0.04 6.61
C ILE A 201 25.22 -1.03 5.65
N ILE A 202 26.41 -0.70 5.14
CA ILE A 202 27.09 -1.50 4.13
C ILE A 202 28.53 -1.77 4.56
N ASP A 203 28.89 -3.04 4.65
CA ASP A 203 30.27 -3.50 4.81
C ASP A 203 30.86 -3.83 3.44
N ILE A 204 32.05 -3.30 3.17
CA ILE A 204 32.80 -3.55 1.93
C ILE A 204 34.20 -4.08 2.22
N GLU A 205 34.75 -4.81 1.26
CA GLU A 205 36.16 -5.15 1.14
C GLU A 205 36.73 -4.54 -0.14
N LEU A 206 37.89 -3.91 -0.05
CA LEU A 206 38.64 -3.34 -1.15
C LEU A 206 39.98 -4.06 -1.28
N ASP A 207 40.27 -4.51 -2.49
CA ASP A 207 41.59 -4.95 -2.89
C ASP A 207 42.43 -3.72 -3.31
N PRO A 208 43.51 -3.36 -2.57
CA PRO A 208 44.27 -2.15 -2.85
C PRO A 208 45.09 -2.24 -4.14
N ASP A 209 45.42 -3.44 -4.62
CA ASP A 209 46.24 -3.64 -5.81
C ASP A 209 45.41 -3.55 -7.10
N THR A 210 44.15 -3.98 -7.05
CA THR A 210 43.24 -4.00 -8.22
C THR A 210 42.16 -2.93 -8.18
N GLY A 211 41.88 -2.33 -7.02
CA GLY A 211 40.76 -1.43 -6.82
C GLY A 211 39.40 -2.13 -6.76
N LYS A 212 39.35 -3.46 -6.80
CA LYS A 212 38.09 -4.22 -6.77
C LYS A 212 37.42 -4.07 -5.40
N ILE A 213 36.13 -3.73 -5.42
CA ILE A 213 35.28 -3.66 -4.23
C ILE A 213 34.32 -4.85 -4.22
N ASP A 214 34.31 -5.60 -3.12
CA ASP A 214 33.33 -6.63 -2.81
C ASP A 214 32.39 -6.14 -1.71
N VAL A 215 31.07 -6.18 -1.96
CA VAL A 215 30.05 -5.86 -0.94
C VAL A 215 29.83 -7.10 -0.09
N LEU A 216 30.19 -7.02 1.19
CA LEU A 216 30.14 -8.17 2.10
C LEU A 216 28.78 -8.31 2.78
N ARG A 217 28.17 -7.19 3.15
CA ARG A 217 26.91 -7.17 3.91
C ARG A 217 26.17 -5.87 3.68
N VAL A 218 24.85 -5.97 3.55
CA VAL A 218 23.93 -4.83 3.46
C VAL A 218 22.83 -5.01 4.49
N THR A 219 22.48 -3.96 5.22
CA THR A 219 21.25 -3.88 6.01
C THR A 219 20.52 -2.61 5.63
N ALA A 220 19.36 -2.77 5.00
CA ALA A 220 18.45 -1.70 4.69
C ALA A 220 17.43 -1.54 5.82
N ILE A 221 17.20 -0.31 6.25
CA ILE A 221 16.21 0.08 7.26
C ILE A 221 15.39 1.20 6.63
N GLN A 222 14.06 1.11 6.67
CA GLN A 222 13.22 2.11 6.05
C GLN A 222 11.93 2.32 6.84
N ASP A 223 11.62 3.58 7.11
CA ASP A 223 10.26 4.00 7.44
C ASP A 223 9.45 4.13 6.15
N VAL A 224 8.47 3.24 6.01
CA VAL A 224 7.52 3.19 4.90
C VAL A 224 6.12 3.67 5.33
N GLY A 225 5.97 4.18 6.55
CA GLY A 225 4.68 4.35 7.19
C GLY A 225 4.03 3.00 7.48
N THR A 226 2.90 2.73 6.83
CA THR A 226 2.21 1.43 6.98
C THR A 226 2.62 0.48 5.86
N ALA A 227 3.24 -0.64 6.22
CA ALA A 227 3.58 -1.71 5.28
C ALA A 227 2.33 -2.52 4.91
N ILE A 228 1.63 -2.12 3.84
CA ILE A 228 0.41 -2.80 3.37
C ILE A 228 0.66 -4.28 3.06
N HIS A 229 1.76 -4.56 2.36
CA HIS A 229 2.25 -5.91 2.12
C HIS A 229 3.72 -6.01 2.53
N PRO A 230 4.02 -6.48 3.76
CA PRO A 230 5.39 -6.49 4.31
C PRO A 230 6.42 -7.16 3.39
N ASP A 231 6.12 -8.31 2.81
CA ASP A 231 7.07 -9.02 1.93
C ASP A 231 7.38 -8.24 0.64
N TYR A 232 6.42 -7.49 0.09
CA TYR A 232 6.64 -6.66 -1.09
C TYR A 232 7.48 -5.44 -0.72
N VAL A 233 7.25 -4.86 0.46
CA VAL A 233 8.10 -3.79 0.99
C VAL A 233 9.54 -4.28 1.10
N GLU A 234 9.76 -5.46 1.69
CA GLU A 234 11.10 -6.05 1.80
C GLU A 234 11.73 -6.25 0.41
N GLY A 235 10.99 -6.81 -0.55
CA GLY A 235 11.47 -6.98 -1.93
C GLY A 235 11.83 -5.65 -2.62
N GLN A 236 11.05 -4.59 -2.41
CA GLN A 236 11.36 -3.25 -2.92
C GLN A 236 12.61 -2.67 -2.27
N MET A 237 12.80 -2.87 -0.97
CA MET A 237 14.02 -2.43 -0.25
C MET A 237 15.26 -3.15 -0.80
N GLN A 238 15.17 -4.46 -1.03
CA GLN A 238 16.25 -5.25 -1.63
C GLN A 238 16.58 -4.77 -3.06
N GLY A 239 15.56 -4.54 -3.89
CA GLY A 239 15.73 -4.02 -5.24
C GLY A 239 16.36 -2.62 -5.27
N GLY A 240 15.92 -1.72 -4.40
CA GLY A 240 16.48 -0.38 -4.25
C GLY A 240 17.94 -0.40 -3.79
N ALA A 241 18.29 -1.26 -2.83
CA ALA A 241 19.67 -1.44 -2.38
C ALA A 241 20.57 -1.97 -3.52
N ALA A 242 20.12 -2.97 -4.26
CA ALA A 242 20.85 -3.51 -5.41
C ALA A 242 21.07 -2.47 -6.51
N GLN A 243 20.04 -1.67 -6.83
CA GLN A 243 20.16 -0.56 -7.78
C GLN A 243 21.19 0.49 -7.31
N GLY A 244 21.15 0.87 -6.04
CA GLY A 244 22.09 1.83 -5.46
C GLY A 244 23.54 1.34 -5.50
N ILE A 245 23.78 0.06 -5.21
CA ILE A 245 25.09 -0.57 -5.35
C ILE A 245 25.55 -0.53 -6.81
N GLY A 246 24.65 -0.85 -7.75
CA GLY A 246 24.93 -0.82 -9.18
C GLY A 246 25.43 0.55 -9.65
N TRP A 247 24.80 1.64 -9.20
CA TRP A 247 25.24 3.01 -9.52
C TRP A 247 26.53 3.44 -8.81
N ALA A 248 26.78 2.94 -7.60
CA ALA A 248 27.94 3.34 -6.83
C ALA A 248 29.24 2.69 -7.32
N LEU A 249 29.16 1.47 -7.87
CA LEU A 249 30.33 0.64 -8.16
C LEU A 249 30.59 0.38 -9.66
N ASN A 250 29.69 0.77 -10.57
CA ASN A 250 29.90 0.70 -12.03
C ASN A 250 30.01 2.09 -12.64
#